data_AF-E1LQK6-F1
#
_entry.id   AF-E1LQK6-F1
#
_cell.length_a   1.000
_cell.length_b   1.000
_cell.length_c   1.000
_cell.angle_alpha   90.00
_cell.angle_beta   90.00
_cell.angle_gamma   90.00
#
_symmetry.space_group_name_H-M   'P 1'
#
loop_
_entity.id
_entity.type
_entity.pdbx_description
1 polymer ?
#
loop_
_entity_poly.entity_id
_entity_poly.type
_entity_poly.pdbx_seq_one_letter_code
_entity_poly.pdbx_strand_id
1 'polypeptide(L)'
;MKVLKNYAYNLSYQLLIIILPIITTPYVTRVFSSDDLGTYSYFNSIVTYFLMLATLGVNNYGTKAISSSRKDTRKNFWGIYTLQLGATLFSSALYILLCLTLPAMQNPVAYILGLSLISKGLDISWLFQGLEDFRKITIRNITVRLVGVISIFSFIKTPENLYLYISLITIFELLGQLSMWLPAREFIGKPHFDWKYARQHLKPVILLFLPQIAISLYITLDSTMLGVLASKRDVGIYDQSLKLVKILLTLVTSLGSVMLPRVSNLLSSGDHKAVNKMHEMSFLIYNLVISLLWQEC
;
A
#
# COMPACT_ATOMS: atom_id res chain seq x y z
N MET A 1 0.65 27.00 7.22
CA MET A 1 -0.72 26.42 7.20
C MET A 1 -0.90 25.24 6.22
N LYS A 2 -0.28 25.21 5.03
CA LYS A 2 -0.39 24.08 4.08
C LYS A 2 0.12 22.74 4.64
N VAL A 3 1.26 22.75 5.34
CA VAL A 3 1.84 21.53 5.96
C VAL A 3 0.89 20.91 6.98
N LEU A 4 0.32 21.72 7.89
CA LEU A 4 -0.62 21.24 8.91
C LEU A 4 -1.89 20.64 8.29
N LYS A 5 -2.38 21.23 7.19
CA LYS A 5 -3.55 20.74 6.45
C LYS A 5 -3.26 19.43 5.73
N ASN A 6 -2.11 19.31 5.05
CA ASN A 6 -1.67 18.08 4.41
C ASN A 6 -1.45 16.95 5.41
N TYR A 7 -0.88 17.30 6.56
CA TYR A 7 -0.72 16.40 7.69
C TYR A 7 -2.07 15.90 8.20
N ALA A 8 -3.05 16.78 8.41
CA ALA A 8 -4.40 16.40 8.83
C ALA A 8 -5.09 15.47 7.81
N TYR A 9 -4.91 15.70 6.50
CA TYR A 9 -5.42 14.79 5.46
C TYR A 9 -4.77 13.41 5.51
N ASN A 10 -3.45 13.34 5.70
CA ASN A 10 -2.74 12.08 5.82
C ASN A 10 -3.19 11.31 7.08
N LEU A 11 -3.32 12.02 8.20
CA LEU A 11 -3.78 11.44 9.46
C LEU A 11 -5.23 10.92 9.36
N SER A 12 -6.13 11.69 8.75
CA SER A 12 -7.50 11.24 8.47
C SER A 12 -7.52 9.98 7.61
N TYR A 13 -6.66 9.90 6.59
CA TYR A 13 -6.53 8.71 5.77
C TYR A 13 -6.02 7.49 6.56
N GLN A 14 -5.02 7.68 7.42
CA GLN A 14 -4.50 6.61 8.28
C GLN A 14 -5.57 6.10 9.26
N LEU A 15 -6.34 6.99 9.89
CA LEU A 15 -7.46 6.60 10.73
C LEU A 15 -8.48 5.75 9.96
N LEU A 16 -8.78 6.11 8.71
CA LEU A 16 -9.68 5.33 7.87
C LEU A 16 -9.09 3.96 7.50
N ILE A 17 -7.77 3.85 7.30
CA ILE A 17 -7.08 2.56 7.11
C ILE A 17 -7.22 1.66 8.34
N ILE A 18 -7.23 2.23 9.55
CA ILE A 18 -7.37 1.50 10.83
C ILE A 18 -8.83 1.09 11.07
N ILE A 19 -9.78 2.02 10.91
CA ILE A 19 -11.20 1.81 11.25
C ILE A 19 -11.84 0.81 10.29
N LEU A 20 -11.52 0.86 8.99
CA LEU A 20 -12.22 0.05 8.01
C LEU A 20 -12.05 -1.47 8.24
N PRO A 21 -10.85 -2.02 8.45
CA PRO A 21 -10.67 -3.43 8.80
C PRO A 21 -11.42 -3.85 10.07
N ILE A 22 -11.56 -2.98 11.08
CA ILE A 22 -12.32 -3.27 12.29
C ILE A 22 -13.80 -3.51 11.98
N ILE A 23 -14.34 -2.80 10.98
CA ILE A 23 -15.74 -2.94 10.55
C ILE A 23 -15.89 -4.10 9.56
N THR A 24 -15.00 -4.21 8.58
CA THR A 24 -15.15 -5.18 7.49
C THR A 24 -14.70 -6.58 7.86
N THR A 25 -13.65 -6.75 8.68
CA THR A 25 -13.11 -8.08 9.01
C THR A 25 -14.13 -8.95 9.75
N PRO A 26 -14.85 -8.47 10.78
CA PRO A 26 -15.88 -9.27 11.45
C PRO A 26 -17.03 -9.69 10.52
N TYR A 27 -17.34 -8.85 9.52
CA TYR A 27 -18.35 -9.20 8.52
C TYR A 27 -17.84 -10.27 7.55
N VAL A 28 -16.67 -10.04 6.96
CA VAL A 28 -16.05 -10.92 5.97
C VAL A 28 -15.76 -12.31 6.56
N THR A 29 -15.30 -12.37 7.81
CA THR A 29 -15.03 -13.65 8.53
C THR A 29 -16.28 -14.41 8.95
N ARG A 30 -17.46 -13.77 8.97
CA ARG A 30 -18.76 -14.46 9.16
C ARG A 30 -19.33 -15.00 7.85
N VAL A 31 -19.02 -14.37 6.72
CA VAL A 31 -19.51 -14.80 5.40
C VAL A 31 -18.61 -15.85 4.79
N PHE A 32 -17.29 -15.69 4.90
CA PHE A 32 -16.31 -16.59 4.29
C PHE A 32 -15.67 -17.51 5.31
N SER A 33 -15.37 -18.75 4.88
CA SER A 33 -14.63 -19.69 5.69
C SER A 33 -13.15 -19.32 5.78
N SER A 34 -12.43 -19.93 6.72
CA SER A 34 -10.97 -19.80 6.82
C SER A 34 -10.24 -20.33 5.58
N ASP A 35 -10.82 -21.32 4.87
CA ASP A 35 -10.27 -21.84 3.62
C ASP A 35 -10.44 -20.85 2.45
N ASP A 36 -11.58 -20.15 2.38
CA ASP A 36 -11.85 -19.12 1.37
C ASP A 36 -10.89 -17.93 1.53
N LEU A 37 -10.80 -17.40 2.76
CA LEU A 37 -9.91 -16.30 3.10
C LEU A 37 -8.45 -16.71 2.99
N GLY A 38 -8.13 -17.96 3.32
CA GLY A 38 -6.82 -18.56 3.12
C GLY A 38 -6.41 -18.63 1.66
N THR A 39 -7.34 -19.00 0.77
CA THR A 39 -7.12 -19.01 -0.68
C THR A 39 -6.83 -17.62 -1.20
N TYR A 40 -7.61 -16.62 -0.79
CA TYR A 40 -7.34 -15.22 -1.11
C TYR A 40 -5.95 -14.77 -0.61
N SER A 41 -5.65 -14.96 0.68
CA SER A 41 -4.41 -14.47 1.28
C SER A 41 -3.18 -15.17 0.70
N TYR A 42 -3.27 -16.46 0.35
CA TYR A 42 -2.20 -17.19 -0.32
C TYR A 42 -1.87 -16.59 -1.70
N PHE A 43 -2.84 -16.50 -2.60
CA PHE A 43 -2.61 -15.94 -3.93
C PHE A 43 -2.25 -14.45 -3.87
N ASN A 44 -2.82 -13.71 -2.93
CA ASN A 44 -2.45 -12.32 -2.70
C ASN A 44 -0.98 -12.19 -2.26
N SER A 45 -0.48 -13.08 -1.40
CA SER A 45 0.95 -13.07 -1.01
C SER A 45 1.87 -13.24 -2.23
N ILE A 46 1.52 -14.17 -3.14
CA ILE A 46 2.27 -14.41 -4.37
C ILE A 46 2.24 -13.18 -5.27
N VAL A 47 1.05 -12.64 -5.58
CA VAL A 47 0.90 -11.45 -6.42
C VAL A 47 1.64 -10.25 -5.82
N THR A 48 1.68 -10.13 -4.49
CA THR A 48 2.36 -9.02 -3.82
C THR A 48 3.85 -8.95 -4.18
N TYR A 49 4.55 -10.09 -4.35
CA TYR A 49 5.93 -10.07 -4.83
C TYR A 49 6.08 -9.41 -6.21
N PHE A 50 5.14 -9.70 -7.12
CA PHE A 50 5.08 -9.10 -8.44
C PHE A 50 4.66 -7.62 -8.37
N LEU A 51 3.78 -7.22 -7.44
CA LEU A 51 3.44 -5.82 -7.22
C LEU A 51 4.64 -5.00 -6.72
N MET A 52 5.49 -5.59 -5.86
CA MET A 52 6.74 -4.97 -5.43
C MET A 52 7.66 -4.74 -6.63
N LEU A 53 7.82 -5.75 -7.49
CA LEU A 53 8.60 -5.62 -8.72
C LEU A 53 8.00 -4.59 -9.69
N ALA A 54 6.68 -4.52 -9.84
CA ALA A 54 6.02 -3.57 -10.73
C ALA A 54 6.23 -2.11 -10.30
N THR A 55 6.38 -1.86 -9.00
CA THR A 55 6.56 -0.51 -8.47
C THR A 55 8.01 -0.07 -8.38
N LEU A 56 9.01 -0.98 -8.36
CA LEU A 56 10.46 -0.72 -8.30
C LEU A 56 10.91 0.40 -7.33
N GLY A 57 10.15 0.74 -6.28
CA GLY A 57 10.47 1.89 -5.41
C GLY A 57 10.23 3.28 -6.06
N VAL A 58 9.54 3.33 -7.20
CA VAL A 58 9.16 4.55 -7.92
C VAL A 58 8.39 5.52 -7.03
N ASN A 59 7.59 5.03 -6.08
CA ASN A 59 6.83 5.90 -5.19
C ASN A 59 7.74 6.84 -4.37
N ASN A 60 8.83 6.31 -3.81
CA ASN A 60 9.77 7.10 -3.00
C ASN A 60 10.63 8.02 -3.87
N TYR A 61 11.19 7.46 -4.95
CA TYR A 61 12.04 8.23 -5.84
C TYR A 61 11.28 9.32 -6.61
N GLY A 62 10.12 8.97 -7.17
CA GLY A 62 9.24 9.87 -7.92
C GLY A 62 8.81 11.06 -7.09
N THR A 63 8.38 10.81 -5.85
CA THR A 63 8.04 11.89 -4.90
C THR A 63 9.21 12.84 -4.70
N LYS A 64 10.43 12.30 -4.47
CA LYS A 64 11.66 13.11 -4.29
C LYS A 64 12.06 13.89 -5.55
N ALA A 65 11.98 13.26 -6.72
CA ALA A 65 12.38 13.87 -7.99
C ALA A 65 11.45 15.02 -8.39
N ILE A 66 10.13 14.85 -8.19
CA ILE A 66 9.13 15.89 -8.46
C ILE A 66 9.21 17.02 -7.43
N SER A 67 9.40 16.70 -6.14
CA SER A 67 9.52 17.75 -5.11
C SER A 67 10.77 18.61 -5.30
N SER A 68 11.87 18.02 -5.77
CA SER A 68 13.17 18.71 -5.94
C SER A 68 13.26 19.58 -7.19
N SER A 69 12.57 19.25 -8.29
CA SER A 69 12.55 20.08 -9.50
C SER A 69 11.13 20.27 -10.05
N ARG A 70 10.47 21.33 -9.56
CA ARG A 70 9.11 21.70 -10.00
C ARG A 70 9.05 22.17 -11.45
N LYS A 71 10.13 22.79 -11.97
CA LYS A 71 10.19 23.29 -13.35
C LYS A 71 10.22 22.15 -14.37
N ASP A 72 10.83 21.02 -14.03
CA ASP A 72 10.95 19.85 -14.91
C ASP A 72 9.93 18.74 -14.62
N THR A 73 8.85 19.06 -13.89
CA THR A 73 7.82 18.10 -13.45
C THR A 73 7.36 17.20 -14.60
N ARG A 74 7.05 17.75 -15.78
CA ARG A 74 6.63 16.97 -16.95
C ARG A 74 7.69 15.96 -17.40
N LYS A 75 8.94 16.39 -17.54
CA LYS A 75 10.04 15.56 -18.05
C LYS A 75 10.37 14.45 -17.07
N ASN A 76 10.48 14.79 -15.78
CA ASN A 76 10.69 13.84 -14.69
C ASN A 76 9.53 12.85 -14.58
N PHE A 77 8.29 13.34 -14.69
CA PHE A 77 7.11 12.47 -14.63
C PHE A 77 7.18 11.39 -15.71
N TRP A 78 7.33 11.77 -16.97
CA TRP A 78 7.31 10.78 -18.05
C TRP A 78 8.55 9.87 -18.04
N GLY A 79 9.73 10.37 -17.67
CA GLY A 79 10.92 9.53 -17.53
C GLY A 79 10.75 8.46 -16.45
N ILE A 80 10.23 8.84 -15.29
CA ILE A 80 9.99 7.92 -14.16
C ILE A 80 8.82 6.98 -14.47
N TYR A 81 7.74 7.50 -15.08
CA TYR A 81 6.59 6.70 -15.46
C TYR A 81 6.92 5.68 -16.55
N THR A 82 7.84 6.00 -17.46
CA THR A 82 8.37 5.04 -18.45
C THR A 82 9.04 3.85 -17.76
N LEU A 83 9.83 4.11 -16.70
CA LEU A 83 10.42 3.03 -15.90
C LEU A 83 9.36 2.19 -15.18
N GLN A 84 8.37 2.85 -14.57
CA GLN A 84 7.26 2.17 -13.88
C GLN A 84 6.46 1.29 -14.83
N LEU A 85 6.15 1.78 -16.04
CA LEU A 85 5.50 1.00 -17.08
C LEU A 85 6.34 -0.19 -17.51
N GLY A 86 7.63 0.01 -17.79
CA GLY A 86 8.54 -1.08 -18.17
C GLY A 86 8.63 -2.15 -17.09
N ALA A 87 8.75 -1.73 -15.82
CA ALA A 87 8.75 -2.62 -14.67
C ALA A 87 7.44 -3.39 -14.49
N THR A 88 6.30 -2.71 -14.68
CA THR A 88 4.98 -3.33 -14.58
C THR A 88 4.78 -4.34 -15.70
N LEU A 89 5.15 -4.01 -16.95
CA LEU A 89 5.06 -4.93 -18.07
C LEU A 89 5.95 -6.16 -17.85
N PHE A 90 7.18 -5.96 -17.39
CA PHE A 90 8.09 -7.05 -17.04
C PHE A 90 7.52 -7.93 -15.93
N SER A 91 7.02 -7.33 -14.85
CA SER A 91 6.42 -8.05 -13.72
C SER A 91 5.17 -8.83 -14.14
N SER A 92 4.28 -8.22 -14.93
CA SER A 92 3.09 -8.86 -15.48
C SER A 92 3.43 -10.03 -16.41
N ALA A 93 4.46 -9.90 -17.24
CA ALA A 93 4.91 -10.99 -18.10
C ALA A 93 5.43 -12.18 -17.27
N LEU A 94 6.21 -11.92 -16.22
CA LEU A 94 6.67 -12.97 -15.30
C LEU A 94 5.49 -13.62 -14.55
N TYR A 95 4.51 -12.83 -14.12
CA TYR A 95 3.34 -13.35 -13.43
C TYR A 95 2.49 -14.25 -14.34
N ILE A 96 2.25 -13.83 -15.58
CA ILE A 96 1.54 -14.64 -16.58
C ILE A 96 2.31 -15.95 -16.85
N LEU A 97 3.63 -15.87 -17.02
CA LEU A 97 4.47 -17.07 -17.18
C LEU A 97 4.34 -18.03 -16.00
N LEU A 98 4.33 -17.50 -14.78
CA LEU A 98 4.15 -18.28 -13.56
C LEU A 98 2.76 -18.95 -13.50
N CYS A 99 1.69 -18.24 -13.89
CA CYS A 99 0.35 -18.81 -13.98
C CYS A 99 0.23 -19.93 -15.02
N LEU A 100 0.96 -19.84 -16.13
CA LEU A 100 0.93 -20.86 -17.18
C LEU A 100 1.76 -22.10 -16.83
N THR A 101 2.85 -21.92 -16.08
CA THR A 101 3.82 -23.00 -15.78
C THR A 101 3.49 -23.78 -14.51
N LEU A 102 2.89 -23.14 -13.50
CA LEU A 102 2.57 -23.79 -12.22
C LEU A 102 1.09 -24.19 -12.15
N PRO A 103 0.75 -25.49 -12.06
CA PRO A 103 -0.64 -25.95 -11.92
C PRO A 103 -1.35 -25.36 -10.70
N ALA A 104 -0.61 -25.13 -9.60
CA ALA A 104 -1.14 -24.51 -8.38
C ALA A 104 -1.68 -23.08 -8.60
N MET A 105 -1.24 -22.41 -9.68
CA MET A 105 -1.62 -21.04 -10.05
C MET A 105 -2.77 -20.97 -11.05
N GLN A 106 -3.23 -22.12 -11.56
CA GLN A 106 -4.39 -22.22 -12.45
C GLN A 106 -5.71 -22.09 -11.66
N ASN A 107 -5.83 -21.01 -10.89
CA ASN A 107 -6.99 -20.71 -10.08
C ASN A 107 -7.58 -19.35 -10.50
N PRO A 108 -8.92 -19.21 -10.64
CA PRO A 108 -9.54 -17.94 -11.00
C PRO A 108 -9.17 -16.78 -10.08
N VAL A 109 -8.94 -17.04 -8.77
CA VAL A 109 -8.48 -16.03 -7.81
C VAL A 109 -7.14 -15.43 -8.21
N ALA A 110 -6.19 -16.26 -8.68
CA ALA A 110 -4.88 -15.80 -9.11
C ALA A 110 -5.00 -14.86 -10.33
N TYR A 111 -5.88 -15.17 -11.29
CA TYR A 111 -6.09 -14.32 -12.46
C TYR A 111 -6.74 -12.98 -12.10
N ILE A 112 -7.76 -12.98 -11.23
CA ILE A 112 -8.41 -11.75 -10.77
C ILE A 112 -7.40 -10.86 -10.04
N LEU A 113 -6.61 -11.43 -9.12
CA LEU A 113 -5.58 -10.68 -8.39
C LEU A 113 -4.47 -10.19 -9.32
N GLY A 114 -4.17 -10.88 -10.42
CA GLY A 114 -3.25 -10.42 -11.45
C GLY A 114 -3.62 -9.05 -12.04
N LEU A 115 -4.92 -8.70 -12.09
CA LEU A 115 -5.36 -7.37 -12.53
C LEU A 115 -4.84 -6.23 -11.64
N SER A 116 -4.51 -6.51 -10.37
CA SER A 116 -3.91 -5.52 -9.47
C SER A 116 -2.55 -5.01 -9.96
N LEU A 117 -1.82 -5.79 -10.78
CA LEU A 117 -0.57 -5.34 -11.40
C LEU A 117 -0.82 -4.15 -12.34
N ILE A 118 -1.92 -4.17 -13.08
CA ILE A 118 -2.33 -3.05 -13.94
C ILE A 118 -2.63 -1.83 -13.07
N SER A 119 -3.34 -2.02 -11.95
CA SER A 119 -3.60 -0.94 -10.99
C SER A 119 -2.30 -0.29 -10.50
N LYS A 120 -1.27 -1.09 -10.16
CA LYS A 120 0.04 -0.56 -9.75
C LYS A 120 0.79 0.14 -10.89
N GLY A 121 0.68 -0.35 -12.12
CA GLY A 121 1.26 0.35 -13.28
C GLY A 121 0.62 1.71 -13.56
N LEU A 122 -0.64 1.90 -13.17
CA LEU A 122 -1.36 3.16 -13.30
C LEU A 122 -1.24 4.06 -12.08
N ASP A 123 -0.57 3.63 -11.01
CA ASP A 123 -0.43 4.41 -9.79
C ASP A 123 0.51 5.60 -9.99
N ILE A 124 -0.07 6.79 -10.03
CA ILE A 124 0.64 8.06 -10.14
C ILE A 124 0.54 8.89 -8.85
N SER A 125 0.25 8.25 -7.71
CA SER A 125 0.10 8.94 -6.43
C SER A 125 1.36 9.73 -6.06
N TRP A 126 2.54 9.23 -6.42
CA TRP A 126 3.84 9.88 -6.20
C TRP A 126 3.97 11.25 -6.88
N LEU A 127 3.28 11.48 -8.01
CA LEU A 127 3.23 12.81 -8.63
C LEU A 127 2.59 13.82 -7.68
N PHE A 128 1.43 13.48 -7.14
CA PHE A 128 0.68 14.37 -6.25
C PHE A 128 1.37 14.52 -4.88
N GLN A 129 2.04 13.47 -4.39
CA GLN A 129 2.86 13.55 -3.18
C GLN A 129 4.03 14.52 -3.39
N GLY A 130 4.76 14.37 -4.51
CA GLY A 130 5.85 15.28 -4.87
C GLY A 130 5.37 16.71 -5.13
N LEU A 131 4.12 16.86 -5.58
CA LEU A 131 3.48 18.15 -5.75
C LEU A 131 2.94 18.77 -4.44
N GLU A 132 2.97 18.04 -3.33
CA GLU A 132 2.37 18.38 -2.03
C GLU A 132 0.83 18.54 -2.07
N ASP A 133 0.16 17.95 -3.06
CA ASP A 133 -1.30 17.92 -3.18
C ASP A 133 -1.87 16.62 -2.60
N PHE A 134 -1.64 16.41 -1.30
CA PHE A 134 -2.13 15.25 -0.57
C PHE A 134 -3.66 15.18 -0.52
N ARG A 135 -4.34 16.32 -0.65
CA ARG A 135 -5.80 16.40 -0.66
C ARG A 135 -6.39 15.52 -1.77
N LYS A 136 -5.87 15.61 -2.99
CA LYS A 136 -6.37 14.80 -4.13
C LYS A 136 -6.21 13.31 -3.86
N ILE A 137 -5.07 12.91 -3.30
CA ILE A 137 -4.79 11.50 -2.94
C ILE A 137 -5.74 11.02 -1.85
N THR A 138 -5.84 11.77 -0.75
CA THR A 138 -6.66 11.40 0.40
C THR A 138 -8.14 11.29 0.03
N ILE A 139 -8.69 12.30 -0.65
CA ILE A 139 -10.10 12.28 -1.05
C ILE A 139 -10.38 11.06 -1.94
N ARG A 140 -9.54 10.84 -2.97
CA ARG A 140 -9.67 9.66 -3.84
C ARG A 140 -9.64 8.36 -3.05
N ASN A 141 -8.65 8.18 -2.19
CA ASN A 141 -8.48 6.93 -1.45
C ASN A 141 -9.62 6.68 -0.47
N ILE A 142 -10.13 7.74 0.18
CA ILE A 142 -11.30 7.65 1.06
C ILE A 142 -12.54 7.28 0.25
N THR A 143 -12.82 7.97 -0.86
CA THR A 143 -13.99 7.69 -1.70
C THR A 143 -13.98 6.26 -2.22
N VAL A 144 -12.87 5.82 -2.81
CA VAL A 144 -12.73 4.47 -3.37
C VAL A 144 -12.89 3.40 -2.28
N ARG A 145 -12.29 3.61 -1.11
CA ARG A 145 -12.41 2.66 0.01
C ARG A 145 -13.82 2.60 0.57
N LEU A 146 -14.48 3.74 0.77
CA LEU A 146 -15.86 3.77 1.27
C LEU A 146 -16.83 3.12 0.30
N VAL A 147 -16.74 3.44 -1.00
CA VAL A 147 -17.56 2.81 -2.03
C VAL A 147 -17.29 1.30 -2.10
N GLY A 148 -16.02 0.88 -1.99
CA GLY A 148 -15.65 -0.54 -1.93
C GLY A 148 -16.25 -1.26 -0.74
N VAL A 149 -16.17 -0.65 0.45
CA VAL A 149 -16.74 -1.21 1.70
C VAL A 149 -18.25 -1.32 1.59
N ILE A 150 -18.94 -0.26 1.16
CA ILE A 150 -20.39 -0.26 0.96
C ILE A 150 -20.78 -1.37 -0.02
N SER A 151 -20.04 -1.50 -1.13
CA SER A 151 -20.29 -2.56 -2.12
C SER A 151 -20.11 -3.96 -1.54
N ILE A 152 -19.10 -4.17 -0.70
CA ILE A 152 -18.91 -5.45 0.01
C ILE A 152 -20.12 -5.75 0.89
N PHE A 153 -20.56 -4.80 1.72
CA PHE A 153 -21.72 -5.01 2.58
C PHE A 153 -23.02 -5.23 1.81
N SER A 154 -23.19 -4.60 0.64
CA SER A 154 -24.38 -4.76 -0.19
C SER A 154 -24.41 -6.08 -0.95
N PHE A 155 -23.32 -6.47 -1.61
CA PHE A 155 -23.30 -7.59 -2.57
C PHE A 155 -22.76 -8.91 -2.00
N ILE A 156 -21.96 -8.88 -0.93
CA ILE A 156 -21.34 -10.09 -0.38
C ILE A 156 -22.20 -10.63 0.76
N LYS A 157 -23.02 -11.63 0.46
CA LYS A 157 -23.96 -12.24 1.42
C LYS A 157 -23.74 -13.73 1.63
N THR A 158 -23.09 -14.40 0.69
CA THR A 158 -22.90 -15.86 0.69
C THR A 158 -21.42 -16.21 0.49
N PRO A 159 -20.97 -17.39 0.95
CA PRO A 159 -19.58 -17.86 0.77
C PRO A 159 -19.18 -17.99 -0.71
N GLU A 160 -20.12 -18.30 -1.58
CA GLU A 160 -19.91 -18.42 -3.04
C GLU A 160 -19.46 -17.10 -3.70
N ASN A 161 -19.69 -15.96 -3.03
CA ASN A 161 -19.37 -14.64 -3.56
C ASN A 161 -17.87 -14.29 -3.41
N LEU A 162 -16.99 -15.26 -3.15
CA LEU A 162 -15.55 -15.05 -2.98
C LEU A 162 -14.93 -14.37 -4.21
N TYR A 163 -15.22 -14.86 -5.41
CA TYR A 163 -14.70 -14.26 -6.65
C TYR A 163 -15.20 -12.83 -6.85
N LEU A 164 -16.46 -12.55 -6.48
CA LEU A 164 -17.04 -11.21 -6.53
C LEU A 164 -16.41 -10.28 -5.50
N TYR A 165 -16.11 -10.77 -4.30
CA TYR A 165 -15.40 -10.01 -3.27
C TYR A 165 -14.01 -9.57 -3.76
N ILE A 166 -13.24 -10.50 -4.33
CA ILE A 166 -11.88 -10.26 -4.80
C ILE A 166 -11.89 -9.33 -6.02
N SER A 167 -12.87 -9.51 -6.93
CA SER A 167 -13.01 -8.65 -8.10
C SER A 167 -13.40 -7.22 -7.71
N LEU A 168 -14.32 -7.02 -6.76
CA LEU A 168 -14.68 -5.70 -6.25
C LEU A 168 -13.45 -4.99 -5.69
N ILE A 169 -12.67 -5.65 -4.82
CA ILE A 169 -11.45 -5.05 -4.25
C ILE A 169 -10.49 -4.61 -5.37
N THR A 170 -10.25 -5.48 -6.34
CA THR A 170 -9.28 -5.23 -7.41
C THR A 170 -9.75 -4.14 -8.38
N ILE A 171 -11.04 -4.15 -8.75
CA ILE A 171 -11.66 -3.17 -9.65
C ILE A 171 -11.71 -1.80 -8.98
N PHE A 172 -12.10 -1.70 -7.71
CA PHE A 172 -12.11 -0.41 -7.03
C PHE A 172 -10.70 0.15 -6.87
N GLU A 173 -9.69 -0.70 -6.61
CA GLU A 173 -8.30 -0.25 -6.65
C GLU A 173 -7.94 0.32 -8.03
N LEU A 174 -8.24 -0.40 -9.11
CA LEU A 174 -7.96 0.02 -10.48
C LEU A 174 -8.64 1.35 -10.83
N LEU A 175 -9.94 1.46 -10.56
CA LEU A 175 -10.72 2.68 -10.77
C LEU A 175 -10.16 3.85 -9.98
N GLY A 176 -9.73 3.59 -8.74
CA GLY A 176 -9.07 4.58 -7.90
C GLY A 176 -7.79 5.11 -8.52
N GLN A 177 -6.93 4.24 -9.05
CA GLN A 177 -5.70 4.66 -9.71
C GLN A 177 -5.99 5.42 -11.02
N LEU A 178 -6.93 4.91 -11.82
CA LEU A 178 -7.35 5.52 -13.09
C LEU A 178 -7.96 6.92 -12.86
N SER A 179 -8.71 7.12 -11.79
CA SER A 179 -9.33 8.42 -11.47
C SER A 179 -8.32 9.56 -11.26
N MET A 180 -7.10 9.25 -10.82
CA MET A 180 -6.04 10.25 -10.61
C MET A 180 -5.47 10.78 -11.93
N TRP A 181 -5.66 10.08 -13.04
CA TRP A 181 -5.15 10.50 -14.34
C TRP A 181 -5.83 11.78 -14.85
N LEU A 182 -7.11 11.97 -14.53
CA LEU A 182 -7.85 13.18 -14.92
C LEU A 182 -7.21 14.46 -14.32
N PRO A 183 -7.05 14.60 -12.99
CA PRO A 183 -6.39 15.77 -12.42
C PRO A 183 -4.88 15.83 -12.71
N ALA A 184 -4.25 14.72 -13.12
CA ALA A 184 -2.82 14.72 -13.46
C ALA A 184 -2.54 15.41 -14.80
N ARG A 185 -3.50 15.41 -15.73
CA ARG A 185 -3.35 16.00 -17.09
C ARG A 185 -2.87 17.44 -17.05
N GLU A 186 -3.30 18.22 -16.06
CA GLU A 186 -2.89 19.62 -15.85
C GLU A 186 -1.38 19.76 -15.63
N PHE A 187 -0.73 18.77 -15.01
CA PHE A 187 0.69 18.83 -14.63
C PHE A 187 1.61 18.11 -15.64
N ILE A 188 1.11 17.05 -16.28
CA ILE A 188 1.93 16.17 -17.13
C ILE A 188 1.81 16.50 -18.62
N GLY A 189 0.71 17.12 -19.04
CA GLY A 189 0.41 17.40 -20.45
C GLY A 189 0.51 16.20 -21.39
N LYS A 190 1.02 16.40 -22.61
CA LYS A 190 1.06 15.35 -23.65
C LYS A 190 2.04 14.22 -23.30
N PRO A 191 1.70 12.96 -23.62
CA PRO A 191 2.59 11.81 -23.44
C PRO A 191 3.91 11.96 -24.19
N HIS A 192 5.01 11.73 -23.48
CA HIS A 192 6.37 11.80 -24.02
C HIS A 192 7.26 10.73 -23.39
N PHE A 193 7.40 9.58 -24.04
CA PHE A 193 8.22 8.48 -23.54
C PHE A 193 9.66 8.64 -24.03
N ASP A 194 10.59 8.91 -23.10
CA ASP A 194 12.03 9.01 -23.39
C ASP A 194 12.81 7.97 -22.56
N TRP A 195 13.14 6.85 -23.22
CA TRP A 195 13.90 5.77 -22.60
C TRP A 195 15.33 6.17 -22.20
N LYS A 196 15.94 7.08 -22.97
CA LYS A 196 17.31 7.56 -22.72
C LYS A 196 17.34 8.40 -21.44
N TYR A 197 16.32 9.22 -21.22
CA TYR A 197 16.14 9.98 -19.99
C TYR A 197 15.72 9.08 -18.81
N ALA A 198 14.80 8.14 -19.05
CA ALA A 198 14.35 7.18 -18.04
C ALA A 198 15.53 6.42 -17.40
N ARG A 199 16.53 6.01 -18.19
CA ARG A 199 17.71 5.29 -17.69
C ARG A 199 18.49 6.05 -16.60
N GLN A 200 18.44 7.38 -16.59
CA GLN A 200 19.10 8.20 -15.56
C GLN A 200 18.46 8.01 -14.18
N HIS A 201 17.17 7.70 -14.13
CA HIS A 201 16.41 7.49 -12.91
C HIS A 201 16.55 6.05 -12.38
N LEU A 202 17.00 5.10 -13.19
CA LEU A 202 17.02 3.67 -12.83
C LEU A 202 17.89 3.36 -11.60
N LYS A 203 19.13 3.86 -11.57
CA LYS A 203 20.06 3.62 -10.44
C LYS A 203 19.51 4.17 -9.11
N PRO A 204 19.05 5.44 -9.04
CA PRO A 204 18.41 5.95 -7.83
C PRO A 204 17.14 5.19 -7.40
N VAL A 205 16.31 4.78 -8.36
CA VAL A 205 15.08 4.02 -8.12
C VAL A 205 15.41 2.68 -7.46
N ILE A 206 16.36 1.91 -8.01
CA ILE A 206 16.80 0.63 -7.46
C ILE A 206 17.41 0.80 -6.06
N LEU A 207 18.19 1.86 -5.84
CA LEU A 207 18.80 2.12 -4.53
C LEU A 207 17.74 2.31 -3.43
N LEU A 208 16.64 3.00 -3.74
CA LEU A 208 15.52 3.19 -2.81
C LEU A 208 14.58 1.98 -2.73
N PHE A 209 14.61 1.12 -3.76
CA PHE A 209 13.85 -0.11 -3.78
C PHE A 209 14.40 -1.17 -2.82
N LEU A 210 15.73 -1.31 -2.72
CA LEU A 210 16.37 -2.38 -1.94
C LEU A 210 15.92 -2.44 -0.46
N PRO A 211 15.89 -1.33 0.30
CA PRO A 211 15.39 -1.38 1.68
C PRO A 211 13.89 -1.67 1.73
N GLN A 212 13.13 -1.14 0.78
CA GLN A 212 11.69 -1.31 0.75
C GLN A 212 11.31 -2.76 0.49
N ILE A 213 11.94 -3.42 -0.50
CA ILE A 213 11.67 -4.83 -0.80
C ILE A 213 12.12 -5.73 0.35
N ALA A 214 13.22 -5.44 1.05
CA ALA A 214 13.66 -6.24 2.19
C ALA A 214 12.61 -6.31 3.31
N ILE A 215 12.06 -5.16 3.71
CA ILE A 215 10.98 -5.08 4.71
C ILE A 215 9.73 -5.81 4.21
N SER A 216 9.37 -5.56 2.96
CA SER A 216 8.18 -6.11 2.35
C SER A 216 8.24 -7.64 2.18
N LEU A 217 9.39 -8.19 1.80
CA LEU A 217 9.65 -9.62 1.73
C LEU A 217 9.50 -10.24 3.12
N TYR A 218 10.14 -9.67 4.14
CA TYR A 218 10.04 -10.16 5.53
C TYR A 218 8.57 -10.33 5.98
N ILE A 219 7.71 -9.35 5.69
CA ILE A 219 6.30 -9.40 6.10
C ILE A 219 5.47 -10.40 5.27
N THR A 220 5.81 -10.59 3.99
CA THR A 220 4.99 -11.41 3.06
C THR A 220 5.42 -12.87 3.06
N LEU A 221 6.68 -13.14 3.41
CA LEU A 221 7.28 -14.46 3.38
C LEU A 221 6.54 -15.46 4.27
N ASP A 222 6.14 -15.05 5.47
CA ASP A 222 5.42 -15.90 6.43
C ASP A 222 4.15 -16.52 5.83
N SER A 223 3.30 -15.71 5.21
CA SER A 223 2.05 -16.18 4.58
C SER A 223 2.32 -17.11 3.38
N THR A 224 3.38 -16.85 2.61
CA THR A 224 3.76 -17.71 1.49
C THR A 224 4.32 -19.04 1.98
N MET A 225 5.19 -19.02 2.99
CA MET A 225 5.77 -20.22 3.60
C MET A 225 4.69 -21.10 4.21
N LEU A 226 3.74 -20.53 4.97
CA LEU A 226 2.62 -21.29 5.53
C LEU A 226 1.77 -21.95 4.43
N GLY A 227 1.52 -21.26 3.31
CA GLY A 227 0.75 -21.84 2.22
C GLY A 227 1.46 -22.97 1.46
N VAL A 228 2.79 -23.03 1.52
CA VAL A 228 3.60 -24.10 0.92
C VAL A 228 3.84 -25.26 1.88
N LEU A 229 4.06 -24.97 3.16
CA LEU A 229 4.50 -25.94 4.17
C LEU A 229 3.36 -26.53 5.00
N ALA A 230 2.25 -25.81 5.13
CA ALA A 230 1.11 -26.21 5.95
C ALA A 230 -0.17 -26.23 5.09
N SER A 231 -1.15 -25.39 5.39
CA SER A 231 -2.41 -25.33 4.65
C SER A 231 -2.85 -23.90 4.36
N LYS A 232 -3.70 -23.72 3.35
CA LYS A 232 -4.34 -22.42 3.07
C LYS A 232 -5.18 -21.94 4.26
N ARG A 233 -5.80 -22.86 5.01
CA ARG A 233 -6.53 -22.55 6.24
C ARG A 233 -5.66 -21.82 7.25
N ASP A 234 -4.43 -22.32 7.46
CA ASP A 234 -3.48 -21.72 8.39
C ASP A 234 -3.05 -20.32 7.92
N VAL A 235 -2.88 -20.12 6.61
CA VAL A 235 -2.64 -18.79 6.02
C VAL A 235 -3.81 -17.85 6.32
N GLY A 236 -5.05 -18.34 6.21
CA GLY A 236 -6.26 -17.57 6.51
C GLY A 236 -6.31 -17.10 7.96
N ILE A 237 -6.05 -18.02 8.91
CA ILE A 237 -6.01 -17.72 10.34
C ILE A 237 -4.87 -16.72 10.64
N TYR A 238 -3.65 -17.02 10.16
CA TYR A 238 -2.48 -16.17 10.37
C TYR A 238 -2.70 -14.75 9.83
N ASP A 239 -3.20 -14.59 8.60
CA ASP A 239 -3.37 -13.27 7.99
C ASP A 239 -4.48 -12.44 8.66
N GLN A 240 -5.56 -13.07 9.15
CA GLN A 240 -6.55 -12.34 9.95
C GLN A 240 -5.98 -11.88 11.30
N SER A 241 -5.23 -12.73 12.00
CA SER A 241 -4.55 -12.35 13.24
C SER A 241 -3.53 -11.23 13.00
N LEU A 242 -2.75 -11.33 11.92
CA LEU A 242 -1.76 -10.33 11.55
C LEU A 242 -2.41 -8.97 11.21
N LYS A 243 -3.64 -8.94 10.69
CA LYS A 243 -4.38 -7.68 10.50
C LYS A 243 -4.63 -6.96 11.82
N LEU A 244 -5.00 -7.67 12.88
CA LEU A 244 -5.18 -7.08 14.21
C LEU A 244 -3.87 -6.49 14.74
N VAL A 245 -2.77 -7.22 14.59
CA VAL A 245 -1.43 -6.73 14.96
C VAL A 245 -1.06 -5.48 14.16
N LYS A 246 -1.34 -5.45 12.84
CA LYS A 246 -1.06 -4.29 11.98
C LYS A 246 -1.89 -3.05 12.36
N ILE A 247 -3.13 -3.20 12.80
CA ILE A 247 -3.97 -2.11 13.30
C ILE A 247 -3.28 -1.45 14.52
N LEU A 248 -2.82 -2.27 15.47
CA LEU A 248 -2.13 -1.81 16.67
C LEU A 248 -0.77 -1.18 16.33
N LEU A 249 0.00 -1.78 15.43
CA LEU A 249 1.27 -1.21 14.94
C LEU A 249 1.08 0.15 14.25
N THR A 250 -0.04 0.34 13.53
CA THR A 250 -0.33 1.62 12.87
C THR A 250 -0.54 2.74 13.89
N LEU A 251 -1.24 2.47 15.01
CA LEU A 251 -1.38 3.43 16.10
C LEU A 251 -0.02 3.86 16.66
N VAL A 252 0.84 2.87 16.91
CA VAL A 252 2.19 3.07 17.43
C VAL A 252 3.08 3.88 16.47
N THR A 253 3.08 3.54 15.19
CA THR A 253 3.90 4.23 14.17
C THR A 253 3.37 5.63 13.84
N SER A 254 2.05 5.85 13.92
CA SER A 254 1.45 7.18 13.70
C SER A 254 1.97 8.21 14.71
N LEU A 255 2.13 7.83 15.98
CA LEU A 255 2.71 8.67 17.03
C LEU A 255 4.12 9.13 16.66
N GLY A 256 4.96 8.23 16.15
CA GLY A 256 6.31 8.55 15.69
C GLY A 256 6.31 9.64 14.61
N SER A 257 5.38 9.54 13.64
CA SER A 257 5.26 10.53 12.57
C SER A 257 4.86 11.93 13.05
N VAL A 258 4.07 12.01 14.13
CA VAL A 258 3.64 13.28 14.75
C VAL A 258 4.77 13.88 15.59
N MET A 259 5.45 13.03 16.37
CA MET A 259 6.42 13.45 17.37
C MET A 259 7.75 13.88 16.74
N LEU A 260 8.19 13.20 15.68
CA LEU A 260 9.50 13.43 15.05
C LEU A 260 9.78 14.90 14.67
N PRO A 261 8.89 15.63 13.98
CA PRO A 261 9.13 17.04 13.69
C PRO A 261 9.16 17.91 14.95
N ARG A 262 8.37 17.58 15.98
CA ARG A 262 8.33 18.32 17.24
C ARG A 262 9.61 18.10 18.07
N VAL A 263 10.07 16.86 18.16
CA VAL A 263 11.32 16.49 18.84
C VAL A 263 12.52 17.15 18.15
N SER A 264 12.57 17.14 16.81
CA SER A 264 13.63 17.79 16.04
C SER A 264 13.71 19.31 16.34
N ASN A 265 12.54 19.97 16.44
CA ASN A 265 12.48 21.39 16.79
C ASN A 265 12.91 21.65 18.25
N LEU A 266 12.46 20.83 19.21
CA LEU A 266 12.83 20.98 20.62
C LEU A 266 14.33 20.74 20.89
N LEU A 267 14.93 19.80 20.16
CA LEU A 267 16.38 19.58 20.19
C LEU A 267 17.12 20.80 19.64
N SER A 268 16.64 21.40 18.55
CA SER A 268 17.26 22.61 17.99
C SER A 268 17.15 23.83 18.91
N SER A 269 16.12 23.89 19.76
CA SER A 269 15.93 24.95 20.75
C SER A 269 16.60 24.65 22.11
N GLY A 270 17.29 23.52 22.27
CA GLY A 270 17.98 23.13 23.51
C GLY A 270 17.05 22.72 24.67
N ASP A 271 15.77 22.47 24.42
CA ASP A 271 14.80 22.10 25.46
C ASP A 271 14.78 20.59 25.69
N HIS A 272 15.84 20.08 26.31
CA HIS A 272 16.02 18.65 26.58
C HIS A 272 14.97 18.08 27.56
N LYS A 273 14.38 18.90 28.43
CA LYS A 273 13.33 18.46 29.36
C LYS A 273 12.04 18.12 28.61
N ALA A 274 11.64 18.96 27.66
CA ALA A 274 10.48 18.67 26.83
C ALA A 274 10.68 17.43 25.95
N VAL A 275 11.91 17.21 25.44
CA VAL A 275 12.27 16.01 24.69
C VAL A 275 12.12 14.74 25.54
N ASN A 276 12.67 14.71 26.76
CA ASN A 276 12.54 13.55 27.65
C ASN A 276 11.08 13.26 27.98
N LYS A 277 10.27 14.28 28.25
CA LYS A 277 8.82 14.09 28.51
C LYS A 277 8.08 13.48 27.31
N MET A 278 8.41 13.90 26.09
CA MET A 278 7.84 13.29 24.88
C MET A 278 8.32 11.85 24.67
N HIS A 279 9.58 11.56 25.01
CA HIS A 279 10.12 10.21 24.96
C HIS A 279 9.43 9.27 25.98
N GLU A 280 9.29 9.70 27.23
CA GLU A 280 8.57 8.95 28.27
C GLU A 280 7.11 8.68 27.87
N MET A 281 6.41 9.70 27.37
CA MET A 281 5.04 9.55 26.88
C MET A 281 4.97 8.56 25.71
N SER A 282 5.93 8.61 24.78
CA SER A 282 6.02 7.63 23.68
C SER A 282 6.18 6.23 24.26
N PHE A 283 7.17 6.04 25.13
CA PHE A 283 7.49 4.75 25.72
C PHE A 283 6.31 4.12 26.48
N LEU A 284 5.56 4.93 27.24
CA LEU A 284 4.34 4.49 27.91
C LEU A 284 3.27 4.00 26.94
N ILE A 285 3.03 4.75 25.85
CA ILE A 285 2.04 4.34 24.85
C ILE A 285 2.48 3.07 24.11
N TYR A 286 3.76 2.96 23.76
CA TYR A 286 4.32 1.74 23.17
C TYR A 286 4.09 0.52 24.08
N ASN A 287 4.44 0.63 25.37
CA ASN A 287 4.25 -0.46 26.32
C ASN A 287 2.78 -0.80 26.55
N LEU A 288 1.89 0.19 26.59
CA LEU A 288 0.46 -0.04 26.70
C LEU A 288 -0.07 -0.84 25.50
N VAL A 289 0.32 -0.48 24.28
CA VAL A 289 -0.08 -1.23 23.08
C VAL A 289 0.51 -2.64 23.07
N ILE A 290 1.76 -2.81 23.49
CA ILE A 290 2.38 -4.15 23.61
C ILE A 290 1.67 -4.99 24.67
N SER A 291 1.29 -4.41 25.82
CA SER A 291 0.55 -5.14 26.85
C SER A 291 -0.83 -5.59 26.38
N LEU A 292 -1.50 -4.78 25.54
CA LEU A 292 -2.77 -5.16 24.92
C LEU A 292 -2.59 -6.33 23.94
N LEU A 293 -1.48 -6.37 23.20
CA LEU A 293 -1.15 -7.50 22.33
C LEU A 293 -0.90 -8.79 23.12
N TRP A 294 -0.25 -8.68 24.28
CA TRP A 294 0.15 -9.84 25.09
C TRP A 294 -0.99 -10.42 25.94
N GLN A 295 -2.04 -9.65 26.24
CA GLN A 295 -3.20 -10.16 26.97
C GLN A 295 -4.12 -11.06 26.13
N GLU A 296 -4.01 -11.04 24.80
CA GLU A 296 -4.83 -11.84 23.88
C GLU A 296 -4.13 -13.09 23.32
N CYS A 297 -2.87 -13.35 23.69
CA CYS A 297 -2.15 -14.60 23.40
C CYS A 297 -2.13 -15.51 24.63
#